data_AF-A0A1H4CW48-F1
#
_entry.id   AF-A0A1H4CW48-F1
#
_cell.length_a   1.000
_cell.length_b   1.000
_cell.length_c   1.000
_cell.angle_alpha   90.00
_cell.angle_beta   90.00
_cell.angle_gamma   90.00
#
_symmetry.space_group_name_H-M   'P 1'
#
loop_
_entity.id
_entity.type
_entity.pdbx_description
1 polymer ?
#
loop_
_entity_poly.entity_id
_entity_poly.type
_entity_poly.pdbx_seq_one_letter_code
_entity_poly.pdbx_strand_id
1 'polypeptide(L)'
;MKTAADFAQELDGREYKHEMTDAEIAEAAESQVVVVFGHSDDTTVFHGAIEAQVNTIDGAEIYLTPRGIFEDCACNCAHAQAAKAKAQIIKAIWCKGPYVWHYETAIPHCHFDIIDNQPADNLKFCQGIVFQLEDLNSI
;
A
#
# COMPACT_ATOMS: atom_id res chain seq x y z
N MET A 1 10.14 16.69 -7.56
CA MET A 1 9.30 15.51 -7.25
C MET A 1 9.83 14.93 -5.97
N LYS A 2 8.93 14.63 -5.04
CA LYS A 2 9.26 13.98 -3.79
C LYS A 2 9.59 12.51 -4.03
N THR A 3 10.40 11.95 -3.15
CA THR A 3 10.74 10.52 -3.16
C THR A 3 9.83 9.75 -2.22
N ALA A 4 9.83 8.42 -2.33
CA ALA A 4 9.15 7.55 -1.36
C ALA A 4 9.61 7.80 0.09
N ALA A 5 10.89 8.14 0.30
CA ALA A 5 11.42 8.46 1.62
C ALA A 5 10.87 9.78 2.18
N ASP A 6 10.72 10.81 1.32
CA ASP A 6 10.14 12.10 1.72
C ASP A 6 8.68 11.91 2.17
N PHE A 7 7.89 11.17 1.40
CA PHE A 7 6.50 10.86 1.76
C PHE A 7 6.40 10.03 3.04
N ALA A 8 7.25 9.01 3.20
CA ALA A 8 7.27 8.22 4.43
C ALA A 8 7.53 9.10 5.67
N GLN A 9 8.43 10.08 5.56
CA GLN A 9 8.70 11.02 6.66
C GLN A 9 7.54 11.98 6.94
N GLU A 10 6.81 12.45 5.91
CA GLU A 10 5.68 13.38 6.07
C GLU A 10 4.40 12.72 6.59
N LEU A 11 4.25 11.42 6.32
CA LEU A 11 3.10 10.62 6.72
C LEU A 11 3.33 9.88 8.05
N ASP A 12 4.55 9.86 8.58
CA ASP A 12 4.86 9.17 9.83
C ASP A 12 4.13 9.78 11.02
N GLY A 13 3.42 8.95 11.78
CA GLY A 13 2.65 9.33 12.95
C GLY A 13 1.26 9.91 12.64
N ARG A 14 0.73 9.71 11.43
CA ARG A 14 -0.63 10.17 11.07
C ARG A 14 -1.70 9.49 11.92
N GLU A 15 -2.78 10.22 12.15
CA GLU A 15 -3.93 9.70 12.91
C GLU A 15 -4.84 8.88 11.99
N TYR A 16 -5.37 7.77 12.51
CA TYR A 16 -6.38 6.98 11.82
C TYR A 16 -7.58 7.85 11.40
N LYS A 17 -8.06 7.66 10.17
CA LYS A 17 -9.05 8.53 9.46
C LYS A 17 -8.54 9.89 8.99
N HIS A 18 -7.27 10.18 9.23
CA HIS A 18 -6.57 11.37 8.77
C HIS A 18 -5.22 11.00 8.13
N GLU A 19 -5.20 9.88 7.40
CA GLU A 19 -3.99 9.26 6.85
C GLU A 19 -3.34 10.15 5.79
N MET A 20 -4.14 10.70 4.86
CA MET A 20 -3.68 11.58 3.78
C MET A 20 -4.73 12.64 3.41
N THR A 21 -4.28 13.77 2.89
CA THR A 21 -5.12 14.81 2.28
C THR A 21 -5.14 14.69 0.75
N ASP A 22 -6.18 15.23 0.11
CA ASP A 22 -6.29 15.26 -1.36
C ASP A 22 -5.08 15.90 -2.05
N ALA A 23 -4.47 16.90 -1.42
CA ALA A 23 -3.26 17.57 -1.94
C ALA A 23 -2.04 16.64 -1.89
N GLU A 24 -1.86 15.88 -0.81
CA GLU A 24 -0.78 14.90 -0.67
C GLU A 24 -0.97 13.73 -1.64
N ILE A 25 -2.21 13.28 -1.85
CA ILE A 25 -2.54 12.24 -2.85
C ILE A 25 -2.18 12.72 -4.26
N ALA A 26 -2.55 13.95 -4.62
CA ALA A 26 -2.20 14.54 -5.90
C ALA A 26 -0.68 14.68 -6.08
N GLU A 27 0.02 15.14 -5.05
CA GLU A 27 1.49 15.28 -5.07
C GLU A 27 2.20 13.91 -5.22
N ALA A 28 1.67 12.86 -4.57
CA ALA A 28 2.19 11.50 -4.70
C ALA A 28 2.00 10.99 -6.14
N ALA A 29 0.85 11.25 -6.76
CA ALA A 29 0.59 10.91 -8.16
C ALA A 29 1.56 11.63 -9.12
N GLU A 30 1.75 12.94 -8.94
CA GLU A 30 2.70 13.73 -9.72
C GLU A 30 4.15 13.26 -9.55
N SER A 31 4.51 12.82 -8.34
CA SER A 31 5.85 12.31 -8.02
C SER A 31 6.05 10.84 -8.37
N GLN A 32 5.05 10.17 -8.95
CA GLN A 32 5.07 8.73 -9.27
C GLN A 32 5.33 7.84 -8.03
N VAL A 33 4.86 8.30 -6.86
CA VAL A 33 4.93 7.61 -5.58
C VAL A 33 3.62 6.86 -5.35
N VAL A 34 3.70 5.65 -4.82
CA VAL A 34 2.54 4.87 -4.37
C VAL A 34 2.60 4.73 -2.86
N VAL A 35 1.54 5.13 -2.18
CA VAL A 35 1.36 4.99 -0.73
C VAL A 35 0.35 3.87 -0.48
N VAL A 36 0.66 2.95 0.43
CA VAL A 36 -0.19 1.81 0.78
C VAL A 36 -0.37 1.74 2.29
N PHE A 37 -1.63 1.64 2.72
CA PHE A 37 -1.97 1.47 4.14
C PHE A 37 -3.31 0.76 4.31
N GLY A 38 -3.53 0.25 5.51
CA GLY A 38 -4.77 -0.43 5.88
C GLY A 38 -5.84 0.59 6.25
N HIS A 39 -7.07 0.33 5.84
CA HIS A 39 -8.25 1.10 6.22
C HIS A 39 -9.30 0.14 6.77
N SER A 40 -9.89 0.48 7.93
CA SER A 40 -10.76 -0.43 8.67
C SER A 40 -10.08 -1.78 8.97
N ASP A 41 -10.87 -2.84 9.06
CA ASP A 41 -10.52 -4.22 9.35
C ASP A 41 -10.49 -5.14 8.13
N ASP A 42 -10.80 -4.61 6.94
CA ASP A 42 -11.02 -5.42 5.75
C ASP A 42 -10.38 -4.87 4.46
N THR A 43 -9.75 -3.70 4.50
CA THR A 43 -9.37 -2.99 3.27
C THR A 43 -7.93 -2.52 3.31
N THR A 44 -7.22 -2.69 2.18
CA THR A 44 -5.96 -2.02 1.89
C THR A 44 -6.21 -0.95 0.83
N VAL A 45 -5.72 0.26 1.09
CA VAL A 45 -5.87 1.45 0.23
C VAL A 45 -4.55 1.78 -0.44
N PHE A 46 -4.63 2.19 -1.70
CA PHE A 46 -3.52 2.69 -2.51
C PHE A 46 -3.84 4.11 -2.94
N HIS A 47 -2.90 5.03 -2.71
CA HIS A 47 -2.97 6.41 -3.14
C HIS A 47 -1.72 6.85 -3.89
N GLY A 48 -1.89 7.84 -4.78
CA GLY A 48 -0.82 8.45 -5.57
C GLY A 48 -0.80 7.93 -7.00
N ALA A 49 0.33 7.38 -7.43
CA ALA A 49 0.50 6.92 -8.82
C ALA A 49 -0.41 5.73 -9.18
N ILE A 50 -0.84 4.96 -8.17
CA ILE A 50 -1.87 3.94 -8.27
C ILE A 50 -2.96 4.32 -7.26
N GLU A 51 -4.19 4.44 -7.75
CA GLU A 51 -5.37 4.70 -6.93
C GLU A 51 -6.25 3.45 -6.92
N ALA A 52 -6.39 2.82 -5.76
CA ALA A 52 -7.17 1.58 -5.62
C ALA A 52 -7.59 1.29 -4.17
N GLN A 53 -8.64 0.48 -4.03
CA GLN A 53 -9.02 -0.13 -2.76
C GLN A 53 -9.20 -1.62 -2.98
N VAL A 54 -8.56 -2.43 -2.14
CA VAL A 54 -8.56 -3.88 -2.26
C VAL A 54 -9.09 -4.48 -0.97
N ASN A 55 -10.08 -5.36 -1.09
CA ASN A 55 -10.56 -6.15 0.04
C ASN A 55 -9.47 -7.16 0.44
N THR A 56 -9.03 -7.07 1.68
CA THR A 56 -7.94 -7.87 2.27
C THR A 56 -8.35 -8.46 3.62
N ILE A 57 -9.61 -8.88 3.79
CA ILE A 57 -10.11 -9.51 5.03
C ILE A 57 -9.14 -10.61 5.50
N ASP A 58 -8.72 -10.54 6.77
CA ASP A 58 -7.77 -11.46 7.40
C ASP A 58 -6.37 -11.53 6.74
N GLY A 59 -6.04 -10.55 5.91
CA GLY A 59 -4.81 -10.47 5.11
C GLY A 59 -4.97 -11.09 3.71
N ALA A 60 -4.14 -10.64 2.77
CA ALA A 60 -4.21 -11.07 1.37
C ALA A 60 -2.88 -10.86 0.63
N GLU A 61 -2.74 -11.51 -0.52
CA GLU A 61 -1.70 -11.18 -1.50
C GLU A 61 -2.28 -10.27 -2.57
N ILE A 62 -1.71 -9.09 -2.71
CA ILE A 62 -2.07 -8.09 -3.71
C ILE A 62 -1.02 -8.15 -4.80
N TYR A 63 -1.45 -8.42 -6.02
CA TYR A 63 -0.58 -8.49 -7.19
C TYR A 63 -0.58 -7.13 -7.88
N LEU A 64 0.61 -6.59 -8.14
CA LEU A 64 0.83 -5.25 -8.69
C LEU A 64 1.56 -5.31 -10.01
N THR A 65 1.14 -4.46 -10.94
CA THR A 65 1.86 -4.18 -12.18
C THR A 65 2.09 -2.68 -12.29
N PRO A 66 2.97 -2.23 -13.19
CA PRO A 66 3.12 -0.80 -13.50
C PRO A 66 1.82 -0.11 -13.98
N ARG A 67 0.78 -0.89 -14.30
CA ARG A 67 -0.55 -0.39 -14.72
C ARG A 67 -1.57 -0.34 -13.59
N GLY A 68 -1.21 -0.75 -12.37
CA GLY A 68 -2.11 -0.85 -11.22
C GLY A 68 -2.23 -2.27 -10.68
N ILE A 69 -3.30 -2.50 -9.91
CA ILE A 69 -3.63 -3.80 -9.34
C ILE A 69 -3.91 -4.82 -10.45
N PHE A 70 -3.25 -5.96 -10.38
CA PHE A 70 -3.50 -7.07 -11.28
C PHE A 70 -4.76 -7.83 -10.85
N GLU A 71 -5.75 -7.85 -11.73
CA GLU A 71 -6.95 -8.67 -11.59
C GLU A 71 -6.84 -9.91 -12.47
N ASP A 72 -7.10 -11.08 -11.88
CA ASP A 72 -6.99 -12.34 -12.61
C ASP A 72 -8.12 -12.49 -13.64
N CYS A 73 -7.82 -13.07 -14.80
CA CYS A 73 -8.84 -13.37 -15.80
C CYS A 73 -9.53 -14.69 -15.46
N ALA A 74 -10.86 -14.69 -15.37
CA ALA A 74 -11.65 -15.93 -15.23
C ALA A 74 -11.36 -16.96 -16.34
N CYS A 75 -10.85 -16.51 -17.48
CA CYS A 75 -10.47 -17.34 -18.62
C CYS A 75 -9.18 -18.17 -18.43
N ASN A 76 -8.40 -17.92 -17.37
CA ASN A 76 -7.10 -18.55 -17.09
C ASN A 76 -6.19 -18.66 -18.33
N CYS A 77 -6.15 -17.61 -19.15
CA CYS A 77 -5.40 -17.62 -20.40
C CYS A 77 -3.90 -17.42 -20.15
N ALA A 78 -3.07 -17.85 -21.11
CA ALA A 78 -1.62 -17.71 -21.02
C ALA A 78 -1.17 -16.24 -20.81
N HIS A 79 -1.92 -15.26 -21.32
CA HIS A 79 -1.63 -13.85 -21.08
C HIS A 79 -1.81 -13.44 -19.62
N ALA A 80 -2.88 -13.91 -18.95
CA ALA A 80 -3.12 -13.63 -17.54
C ALA A 80 -2.05 -14.28 -16.66
N GLN A 81 -1.69 -15.53 -16.96
CA GLN A 81 -0.60 -16.23 -16.25
C GLN A 81 0.75 -15.52 -16.42
N ALA A 82 1.07 -15.09 -17.65
CA ALA A 82 2.30 -14.36 -17.93
C ALA A 82 2.34 -12.98 -17.25
N ALA A 83 1.21 -12.29 -17.17
CA ALA A 83 1.09 -11.02 -16.45
C ALA A 83 1.23 -11.22 -14.94
N LYS A 84 0.56 -12.21 -14.36
CA LYS A 84 0.67 -12.57 -12.94
C LYS A 84 2.09 -12.96 -12.55
N ALA A 85 2.79 -13.71 -13.40
CA ALA A 85 4.18 -14.11 -13.17
C ALA A 85 5.17 -12.93 -13.16
N LYS A 86 4.80 -11.80 -13.76
CA LYS A 86 5.58 -10.56 -13.76
C LYS A 86 5.08 -9.54 -12.74
N ALA A 87 3.98 -9.85 -12.05
CA ALA A 87 3.44 -8.95 -11.05
C ALA A 87 4.30 -9.01 -9.78
N GLN A 88 4.49 -7.85 -9.17
CA GLN A 88 5.04 -7.76 -7.83
C GLN A 88 3.98 -8.12 -6.80
N ILE A 89 4.40 -8.61 -5.64
CA ILE A 89 3.47 -9.04 -4.59
C ILE A 89 3.64 -8.13 -3.37
N ILE A 90 2.54 -7.60 -2.88
CA ILE A 90 2.42 -7.03 -1.53
C ILE A 90 1.52 -7.96 -0.73
N LYS A 91 2.06 -8.47 0.37
CA LYS A 91 1.31 -9.30 1.31
C LYS A 91 0.80 -8.42 2.45
N ALA A 92 -0.51 -8.22 2.49
CA ALA A 92 -1.20 -7.54 3.58
C ALA A 92 -1.34 -8.50 4.77
N ILE A 93 -0.92 -8.06 5.95
CA ILE A 93 -0.90 -8.88 7.16
C ILE A 93 -1.75 -8.22 8.23
N TRP A 94 -2.78 -8.95 8.65
CA TRP A 94 -3.76 -8.54 9.66
C TRP A 94 -3.43 -9.11 11.04
N CYS A 95 -3.39 -8.24 12.06
CA CYS A 95 -3.26 -8.56 13.49
C CYS A 95 -2.12 -9.53 13.85
N LYS A 96 -0.98 -9.46 13.16
CA LYS A 96 0.23 -10.22 13.53
C LYS A 96 1.33 -9.27 13.97
N GLY A 97 1.76 -9.38 15.23
CA GLY A 97 2.80 -8.51 15.77
C GLY A 97 2.24 -7.21 16.36
N PRO A 98 3.02 -6.12 16.37
CA PRO A 98 2.66 -4.90 17.10
C PRO A 98 1.69 -3.97 16.36
N TYR A 99 1.43 -4.22 15.07
CA TYR A 99 0.52 -3.42 14.25
C TYR A 99 -0.75 -4.21 13.91
N VAL A 100 -1.87 -3.51 13.79
CA VAL A 100 -3.13 -4.10 13.28
C VAL A 100 -2.98 -4.43 11.79
N TRP A 101 -2.37 -3.52 11.01
CA TRP A 101 -1.98 -3.72 9.61
C TRP A 101 -0.48 -3.55 9.43
N HIS A 102 0.16 -4.44 8.67
CA HIS A 102 1.48 -4.21 8.09
C HIS A 102 1.63 -5.00 6.79
N TYR A 103 2.69 -4.69 6.03
CA TYR A 103 2.88 -5.19 4.68
C TYR A 103 4.27 -5.80 4.49
N GLU A 104 4.33 -6.94 3.79
CA GLU A 104 5.59 -7.58 3.36
C GLU A 104 5.67 -7.53 1.83
N THR A 105 6.81 -7.06 1.29
CA THR A 105 7.06 -7.07 -0.15
C THR A 105 8.56 -7.06 -0.46
N ALA A 106 8.92 -7.50 -1.67
CA ALA A 106 10.27 -7.40 -2.21
C ALA A 106 10.54 -6.06 -2.93
N ILE A 107 9.49 -5.27 -3.21
CA ILE A 107 9.62 -3.94 -3.81
C ILE A 107 10.45 -3.06 -2.85
N PRO A 108 11.48 -2.33 -3.29
CA PRO A 108 12.12 -1.29 -2.49
C PRO A 108 11.09 -0.29 -1.95
N HIS A 109 11.03 -0.10 -0.62
CA HIS A 109 10.03 0.74 0.01
C HIS A 109 10.55 1.40 1.29
N CYS A 110 9.80 2.40 1.77
CA CYS A 110 9.93 3.00 3.08
C CYS A 110 8.67 2.74 3.91
N HIS A 111 8.78 2.79 5.23
CA HIS A 111 7.67 2.62 6.16
C HIS A 111 7.26 3.93 6.80
N PHE A 112 5.99 4.03 7.19
CA PHE A 112 5.45 5.09 8.04
C PHE A 112 4.39 4.49 8.98
N ASP A 113 4.23 5.08 10.16
CA ASP A 113 3.27 4.61 11.16
C ASP A 113 1.96 5.44 11.12
N ILE A 114 0.81 4.77 11.22
CA ILE A 114 -0.51 5.35 11.50
C ILE A 114 -0.93 4.91 12.90
N ILE A 115 -1.38 5.87 13.69
CA ILE A 115 -1.75 5.70 15.11
C ILE A 115 -3.25 5.92 15.26
N ASP A 116 -3.94 5.00 15.94
CA ASP A 116 -5.30 5.20 16.38
C ASP A 116 -5.29 5.82 17.79
N ASN A 117 -5.69 7.11 17.86
CA ASN A 117 -5.70 7.92 19.08
C ASN A 117 -7.00 7.76 19.91
N GLN A 118 -7.81 6.72 19.65
CA GLN A 118 -8.96 6.37 20.47
C GLN A 118 -8.57 6.17 21.95
N PRO A 119 -9.51 6.39 22.91
CA PRO A 119 -9.20 6.59 24.33
C PRO A 119 -8.57 5.38 25.06
N ALA A 120 -8.39 4.24 24.39
CA ALA A 120 -7.61 3.11 24.86
C ALA A 120 -6.28 3.08 24.06
N ASP A 121 -5.24 3.71 24.65
CA ASP A 121 -3.81 3.61 24.33
C ASP A 121 -3.40 3.62 22.85
N ASN A 122 -2.99 4.79 22.31
CA ASN A 122 -2.17 5.00 21.08
C ASN A 122 -1.87 3.72 20.28
N LEU A 123 -2.90 3.17 19.66
CA LEU A 123 -2.82 1.85 19.04
C LEU A 123 -2.03 2.02 17.75
N LYS A 124 -0.97 1.22 17.61
CA LYS A 124 -0.23 1.11 16.35
C LYS A 124 -1.14 0.48 15.31
N PHE A 125 -1.90 1.31 14.62
CA PHE A 125 -2.95 0.85 13.72
C PHE A 125 -2.35 0.25 12.46
N CYS A 126 -1.54 1.01 11.72
CA CYS A 126 -0.95 0.52 10.49
C CYS A 126 0.52 0.92 10.39
N GLN A 127 1.36 -0.02 10.00
CA GLN A 127 2.66 0.29 9.40
C GLN A 127 2.47 0.26 7.88
N GLY A 128 2.26 1.44 7.30
CA GLY A 128 2.12 1.62 5.86
C GLY A 128 3.46 1.48 5.14
N ILE A 129 3.38 1.39 3.81
CA ILE A 129 4.55 1.38 2.94
C ILE A 129 4.42 2.42 1.83
N VAL A 130 5.55 2.97 1.41
CA VAL A 130 5.67 3.92 0.31
C VAL A 130 6.77 3.45 -0.63
N PHE A 131 6.51 3.43 -1.93
CA PHE A 131 7.49 3.03 -2.95
C PHE A 131 7.34 3.85 -4.24
N GLN A 132 8.38 3.84 -5.08
CA GLN A 132 8.32 4.49 -6.39
C GLN A 132 7.70 3.56 -7.42
N LEU A 133 6.83 4.07 -8.30
CA LEU A 133 6.19 3.25 -9.33
C LEU A 133 7.21 2.54 -10.24
N GLU A 134 8.35 3.18 -10.50
CA GLU A 134 9.42 2.62 -11.31
C GLU A 134 10.03 1.34 -10.73
N ASP A 135 9.99 1.17 -9.39
CA ASP A 135 10.51 -0.01 -8.70
C ASP A 135 9.71 -1.28 -9.03
N LEU A 136 8.49 -1.14 -9.59
CA LEU A 136 7.71 -2.27 -10.09
C LEU A 136 8.30 -2.89 -11.37
N ASN A 137 9.17 -2.18 -12.10
CA ASN A 137 9.78 -2.66 -13.35
C ASN A 137 11.09 -3.42 -13.15
N SER A 138 11.60 -3.52 -11.92
CA SER A 138 12.94 -4.05 -11.62
C SER A 138 13.05 -5.59 -11.65
N ILE A 139 12.29 -6.28 -12.52
CA ILE A 139 12.30 -7.76 -12.66
C ILE A 139 12.90 -8.21 -13.98
#